data_AF-A0A846SZQ4-F1
#
_entry.id   AF-A0A846SZQ4-F1
#
_cell.length_a   1.000
_cell.length_b   1.000
_cell.length_c   1.000
_cell.angle_alpha   90.00
_cell.angle_beta   90.00
_cell.angle_gamma   90.00
#
_symmetry.space_group_name_H-M   'P 1'
#
loop_
_entity.id
_entity.type
_entity.pdbx_description
1 polymer ?
#
loop_
_entity_poly.entity_id
_entity_poly.type
_entity_poly.pdbx_seq_one_letter_code
_entity_poly.pdbx_strand_id
1 'polypeptide(L)'
;MGDKKIFAVAIIGTTDYERNILKSIFKLSQYRDYTYTLTSISEPNQILIVDADDQQAIAQWNMLYGDAAIKSVSSNASHATCSISTIMVTKDKALDEFPFHIRRPFVTTHILSILDQVAAKVAAITQQRSVSERGFRRMLM
;
A
#
# COMPACT_ATOMS: atom_id res chain seq x y z
N MET A 1 -15.15 -20.58 -7.27
CA MET A 1 -14.62 -19.36 -7.91
C MET A 1 -13.95 -18.57 -6.80
N GLY A 2 -12.63 -18.38 -6.86
CA GLY A 2 -11.87 -17.83 -5.73
C GLY A 2 -12.31 -16.42 -5.40
N ASP A 3 -12.50 -16.16 -4.10
CA ASP A 3 -12.83 -14.83 -3.59
C ASP A 3 -11.72 -13.86 -3.99
N LYS A 4 -12.01 -12.94 -4.91
CA LYS A 4 -11.06 -11.90 -5.32
C LYS A 4 -10.80 -10.98 -4.13
N LYS A 5 -9.53 -10.81 -3.78
CA LYS A 5 -9.18 -9.96 -2.65
C LYS A 5 -9.21 -8.51 -3.08
N ILE A 6 -10.05 -7.72 -2.41
CA ILE A 6 -10.21 -6.29 -2.68
C ILE A 6 -9.30 -5.51 -1.72
N PHE A 7 -8.46 -4.65 -2.28
CA PHE A 7 -7.56 -3.76 -1.54
C PHE A 7 -8.02 -2.31 -1.68
N ALA A 8 -8.26 -1.67 -0.53
CA ALA A 8 -8.55 -0.24 -0.44
C ALA A 8 -7.25 0.57 -0.62
N VAL A 9 -7.25 1.46 -1.61
CA VAL A 9 -6.14 2.32 -1.98
C VAL A 9 -6.54 3.77 -1.74
N ALA A 10 -5.82 4.51 -0.90
CA ALA A 10 -5.98 5.95 -0.79
C ALA A 10 -4.86 6.68 -1.52
N ILE A 11 -5.11 7.93 -1.93
CA ILE A 11 -4.13 8.74 -2.68
C ILE A 11 -4.02 10.16 -2.11
N ILE A 12 -2.79 10.62 -1.89
CA ILE A 12 -2.44 11.98 -1.42
C ILE A 12 -1.60 12.70 -2.47
N GLY A 13 -1.88 13.98 -2.74
CA GLY A 13 -1.05 14.86 -3.58
C GLY A 13 -1.23 14.72 -5.09
N THR A 14 -1.76 13.61 -5.59
CA THR A 14 -1.94 13.44 -7.05
C THR A 14 -3.06 14.31 -7.62
N THR A 15 -2.87 14.77 -8.85
CA THR A 15 -3.85 15.54 -9.62
C THR A 15 -5.13 14.74 -9.94
N ASP A 16 -6.24 15.41 -10.23
CA ASP A 16 -7.49 14.73 -10.64
C ASP A 16 -7.32 13.89 -11.91
N TYR A 17 -6.49 14.36 -12.84
CA TYR A 17 -6.14 13.64 -14.05
C TYR A 17 -5.47 12.29 -13.73
N GLU A 18 -4.48 12.30 -12.84
CA GLU A 18 -3.79 11.11 -12.36
C GLU A 18 -4.71 10.17 -11.58
N ARG A 19 -5.58 10.70 -10.73
CA ARG A 19 -6.62 9.91 -10.05
C ARG A 19 -7.54 9.22 -11.05
N ASN A 20 -7.91 9.88 -12.14
CA ASN A 20 -8.76 9.30 -13.19
C ASN A 20 -8.03 8.20 -13.99
N ILE A 21 -6.73 8.35 -14.24
CA ILE A 21 -5.90 7.29 -14.81
C ILE A 21 -5.88 6.09 -13.87
N LEU A 22 -5.60 6.30 -12.57
CA LEU A 22 -5.56 5.23 -11.57
C LEU A 22 -6.91 4.52 -11.46
N LYS A 23 -8.04 5.25 -11.42
CA LYS A 23 -9.38 4.66 -11.48
C LYS A 23 -9.59 3.79 -12.72
N SER A 24 -9.13 4.24 -13.89
CA SER A 24 -9.22 3.46 -15.13
C SER A 24 -8.37 2.18 -15.05
N ILE A 25 -7.17 2.26 -14.47
CA ILE A 25 -6.30 1.10 -14.24
C ILE A 25 -6.93 0.12 -13.24
N PHE A 26 -7.55 0.62 -12.17
CA PHE A 26 -8.23 -0.22 -11.18
C PHE A 26 -9.39 -0.99 -11.81
N LYS A 27 -10.13 -0.37 -12.74
CA LYS A 27 -11.12 -1.07 -13.57
C LYS A 27 -10.51 -2.13 -14.51
N LEU A 28 -9.21 -2.21 -14.70
CA LEU A 28 -8.60 -3.33 -15.42
C LEU A 28 -8.22 -4.47 -14.48
N SER A 29 -8.01 -4.17 -13.19
CA SER A 29 -7.69 -5.17 -12.15
C SER A 29 -8.84 -6.13 -11.81
N GLN A 30 -10.08 -5.82 -12.20
CA GLN A 30 -11.23 -6.73 -12.02
C GLN A 30 -11.08 -8.07 -12.75
N TYR A 31 -10.16 -8.21 -13.71
CA TYR A 31 -9.85 -9.47 -14.38
C TYR A 31 -8.65 -10.22 -13.75
N ARG A 32 -8.07 -9.70 -12.66
CA ARG A 32 -6.92 -10.27 -11.94
C ARG A 32 -7.35 -10.88 -10.59
N ASP A 33 -6.38 -11.49 -9.91
CA ASP A 33 -6.53 -12.10 -8.59
C ASP A 33 -6.75 -11.06 -7.48
N TYR A 34 -6.20 -9.85 -7.67
CA TYR A 34 -6.36 -8.71 -6.77
C TYR A 34 -7.13 -7.58 -7.45
N THR A 35 -8.09 -7.01 -6.74
CA THR A 35 -8.87 -5.86 -7.20
C THR A 35 -8.58 -4.66 -6.31
N TYR A 36 -8.52 -3.48 -6.92
CA TYR A 36 -8.18 -2.23 -6.21
C TYR A 36 -9.36 -1.27 -6.23
N THR A 37 -9.66 -0.65 -5.09
CA THR A 37 -10.70 0.37 -4.98
C THR A 37 -10.12 1.65 -4.40
N LEU A 38 -10.53 2.79 -4.95
CA LEU A 38 -10.11 4.08 -4.43
C LEU A 38 -10.95 4.44 -3.19
N THR A 39 -10.28 4.72 -2.08
CA THR A 39 -10.92 5.16 -0.83
C THR A 39 -10.39 6.53 -0.42
N SER A 40 -11.10 7.19 0.50
CA SER A 40 -10.60 8.41 1.12
C SER A 40 -9.45 8.09 2.09
N ILE A 41 -8.62 9.10 2.38
CA ILE A 41 -7.55 9.00 3.38
C ILE A 41 -8.13 8.85 4.80
N SER A 42 -9.37 9.33 5.01
CA SER A 42 -10.10 9.19 6.28
C SER A 42 -10.69 7.79 6.49
N GLU A 43 -10.68 6.94 5.46
CA GLU A 43 -11.24 5.60 5.50
C GLU A 43 -10.14 4.55 5.71
N PRO A 44 -10.45 3.37 6.29
CA PRO A 44 -9.48 2.31 6.46
C PRO A 44 -8.94 1.84 5.10
N ASN A 45 -7.68 2.16 4.85
CA ASN A 45 -6.94 1.87 3.64
C ASN A 45 -5.79 0.90 3.92
N GLN A 46 -5.49 0.03 2.96
CA GLN A 46 -4.42 -0.97 3.08
C GLN A 46 -3.17 -0.55 2.29
N ILE A 47 -3.40 0.18 1.20
CA ILE A 47 -2.37 0.72 0.32
C ILE A 47 -2.54 2.23 0.28
N LEU A 48 -1.44 2.95 0.34
CA LEU A 48 -1.41 4.40 0.25
C LEU A 48 -0.48 4.81 -0.88
N ILE A 49 -0.97 5.65 -1.79
CA ILE A 49 -0.15 6.26 -2.84
C ILE A 49 0.07 7.72 -2.47
N VAL A 50 1.32 8.16 -2.38
CA VAL A 50 1.67 9.53 -2.00
C VAL A 50 2.52 10.15 -3.09
N ASP A 51 2.17 11.36 -3.50
CA ASP A 51 3.03 12.15 -4.37
C ASP A 51 4.26 12.66 -3.59
N ALA A 52 5.44 12.16 -3.95
CA ALA A 52 6.70 12.55 -3.34
C ALA A 52 7.24 13.87 -3.89
N ASP A 53 6.73 14.34 -5.03
CA ASP A 53 7.10 15.65 -5.58
C ASP A 53 6.25 16.78 -4.96
N ASP A 54 5.17 16.44 -4.23
CA ASP A 54 4.31 17.40 -3.53
C ASP A 54 4.64 17.43 -2.02
N GLN A 55 5.22 18.54 -1.57
CA GLN A 55 5.57 18.75 -0.16
C GLN A 55 4.35 18.72 0.77
N GLN A 56 3.17 19.16 0.30
CA GLN A 56 1.95 19.10 1.11
C GLN A 56 1.50 17.66 1.30
N ALA A 57 1.66 16.81 0.29
CA ALA A 57 1.31 15.40 0.35
C ALA A 57 2.24 14.62 1.29
N ILE A 58 3.55 14.89 1.21
CA ILE A 58 4.53 14.33 2.14
C ILE A 58 4.27 14.79 3.58
N ALA A 59 3.92 16.06 3.80
CA ALA A 59 3.56 16.56 5.12
C ALA A 59 2.32 15.85 5.68
N GLN A 60 1.26 15.70 4.88
CA GLN A 60 0.05 14.96 5.27
C GLN A 60 0.34 13.49 5.57
N TRP A 61 1.15 12.84 4.73
CA TRP A 61 1.57 11.46 4.95
C TRP A 61 2.36 11.32 6.25
N ASN A 62 3.31 12.21 6.53
CA ASN A 62 4.09 12.21 7.77
C ASN A 62 3.21 12.44 9.00
N MET A 63 2.20 13.32 8.92
CA MET A 63 1.27 13.55 10.02
C MET A 63 0.40 12.31 10.32
N LEU A 64 -0.05 11.61 9.28
CA LEU A 64 -0.96 10.46 9.42
C LEU A 64 -0.22 9.16 9.73
N TYR A 65 0.98 8.98 9.17
CA TYR A 65 1.67 7.69 9.11
C TYR A 65 3.17 7.75 9.44
N GLY A 66 3.72 8.92 9.75
CA GLY A 66 5.17 9.11 9.98
C GLY A 66 5.76 8.21 11.07
N ASP A 67 4.99 7.86 12.10
CA ASP A 67 5.46 6.94 13.16
C ASP A 67 5.30 5.44 12.78
N ALA A 68 4.49 5.13 11.77
CA ALA A 68 4.26 3.76 11.27
C ALA A 68 5.19 3.38 10.11
N ALA A 69 5.57 4.34 9.25
CA ALA A 69 6.41 4.08 8.08
C ALA A 69 7.89 3.84 8.43
N ILE A 70 8.42 4.55 9.43
CA ILE A 70 9.84 4.43 9.85
C ILE A 70 10.11 3.09 10.56
N LYS A 71 9.08 2.47 11.16
CA LYS A 71 9.20 1.19 11.89
C LYS A 71 9.25 -0.05 10.99
N SER A 72 9.06 0.08 9.67
CA SER A 72 9.18 -1.08 8.76
C SER A 72 10.63 -1.52 8.51
N VAL A 73 11.63 -0.74 8.92
CA VAL A 73 13.06 -1.06 8.70
C VAL A 73 13.80 -1.40 10.00
N SER A 74 13.24 -1.07 11.17
CA SER A 74 13.89 -1.35 12.47
C SER A 74 12.97 -2.14 13.41
N SER A 75 13.26 -3.44 13.48
CA SER A 75 13.16 -4.36 14.63
C SER A 75 12.17 -4.09 15.79
N ASN A 76 11.36 -5.10 16.07
CA ASN A 76 10.90 -5.55 17.40
C ASN A 76 10.44 -4.47 18.41
N ALA A 77 9.18 -4.05 18.34
CA ALA A 77 8.45 -3.66 19.55
C ALA A 77 6.93 -3.77 19.37
N SER A 78 6.33 -4.48 20.31
CA SER A 78 4.95 -4.88 20.47
C SER A 78 3.99 -3.70 20.66
N HIS A 79 3.54 -3.01 19.62
CA HIS A 79 2.30 -2.23 19.67
C HIS A 79 1.64 -2.25 18.29
N ALA A 80 0.33 -2.52 18.25
CA ALA A 80 -0.46 -2.67 17.04
C ALA A 80 -0.48 -1.35 16.23
N THR A 81 0.45 -1.17 15.30
CA THR A 81 0.41 -0.08 14.32
C THR A 81 0.14 -0.67 12.95
N CYS A 82 -0.95 -0.21 12.34
CA CYS A 82 -1.41 -0.67 11.04
C CYS A 82 -0.31 -0.44 9.99
N SER A 83 0.32 -1.52 9.52
CA SER A 83 1.39 -1.48 8.52
C SER A 83 0.82 -1.22 7.13
N ILE A 84 0.38 0.02 6.89
CA ILE A 84 -0.14 0.45 5.59
C ILE A 84 1.03 0.46 4.61
N SER A 85 0.85 -0.20 3.46
CA SER A 85 1.89 -0.23 2.43
C SER A 85 1.86 1.06 1.63
N THR A 86 2.87 1.91 1.82
CA THR A 86 3.01 3.17 1.09
C THR A 86 3.77 2.97 -0.22
N ILE A 87 3.26 3.57 -1.29
CA ILE A 87 3.86 3.65 -2.62
C ILE A 87 4.11 5.12 -2.93
N MET A 88 5.36 5.47 -3.23
CA MET A 88 5.73 6.85 -3.56
C MET A 88 5.60 7.11 -5.06
N VAL A 89 4.98 8.22 -5.45
CA VAL A 89 4.92 8.68 -6.84
C VAL A 89 5.95 9.78 -7.03
N THR A 90 6.84 9.65 -8.00
CA THR A 90 7.84 10.70 -8.30
C THR A 90 8.06 10.88 -9.80
N LYS A 91 8.43 12.10 -10.19
CA LYS A 91 8.90 12.47 -11.52
C LYS A 91 10.39 12.17 -11.72
N ASP A 92 11.18 12.15 -10.64
CA ASP A 92 12.64 12.04 -10.69
C ASP A 92 13.15 10.72 -10.07
N LYS A 93 14.47 10.61 -9.81
CA LYS A 93 15.10 9.42 -9.26
C LYS A 93 14.36 8.91 -8.02
N ALA A 94 14.19 7.59 -7.98
CA ALA A 94 13.64 6.89 -6.83
C ALA A 94 14.45 7.24 -5.58
N LEU A 95 13.77 7.68 -4.53
CA LEU A 95 14.36 7.72 -3.20
C LEU A 95 14.58 6.26 -2.79
N ASP A 96 15.84 5.81 -2.73
CA ASP A 96 16.24 4.45 -2.33
C ASP A 96 15.69 4.04 -0.95
N GLU A 97 15.12 4.99 -0.22
CA GLU A 97 14.51 4.82 1.10
C GLU A 97 13.17 4.09 1.06
N PHE A 98 12.46 4.05 -0.08
CA PHE A 98 11.13 3.41 -0.18
C PHE A 98 11.12 2.16 -1.06
N PRO A 99 10.57 1.04 -0.57
CA PRO A 99 10.59 -0.23 -1.30
C PRO A 99 9.70 -0.25 -2.55
N PHE A 100 8.68 0.62 -2.63
CA PHE A 100 7.77 0.70 -3.77
C PHE A 100 7.61 2.14 -4.26
N HIS A 101 7.90 2.36 -5.54
CA HIS A 101 7.76 3.67 -6.17
C HIS A 101 7.17 3.55 -7.59
N ILE A 102 6.34 4.53 -7.97
CA ILE A 102 5.77 4.68 -9.31
C ILE A 102 6.40 5.92 -9.93
N ARG A 103 7.04 5.75 -11.08
CA ARG A 103 7.51 6.89 -11.89
C ARG A 103 6.41 7.39 -12.80
N ARG A 104 6.38 8.71 -12.98
CA ARG A 104 5.58 9.36 -14.04
C ARG A 104 6.31 9.25 -15.38
N PRO A 105 5.59 9.09 -16.51
CA PRO A 105 4.12 9.02 -16.62
C PRO A 105 3.56 7.67 -16.16
N PHE A 106 2.28 7.65 -15.80
CA PHE A 106 1.59 6.46 -15.31
C PHE A 106 1.39 5.41 -16.41
N VAL A 107 2.23 4.37 -16.38
CA VAL A 107 2.11 3.21 -17.26
C VAL A 107 1.25 2.15 -16.59
N THR A 108 0.15 1.76 -17.24
CA THR A 108 -0.85 0.81 -16.69
C THR A 108 -0.24 -0.51 -16.22
N THR A 109 0.61 -1.13 -17.04
CA THR A 109 1.25 -2.42 -16.72
C THR A 109 2.17 -2.32 -15.51
N HIS A 110 2.92 -1.21 -15.41
CA HIS A 110 3.83 -0.96 -14.32
C HIS A 110 3.09 -0.73 -12.99
N ILE A 111 2.02 0.07 -13.02
CA ILE A 111 1.19 0.34 -11.84
C ILE A 111 0.54 -0.95 -11.33
N LEU A 112 -0.05 -1.74 -12.23
CA LEU A 112 -0.63 -3.02 -11.84
C LEU A 112 0.41 -3.98 -11.26
N SER A 113 1.61 -4.05 -11.86
CA SER A 113 2.69 -4.89 -11.34
C SER A 113 3.13 -4.47 -9.93
N ILE A 114 3.28 -3.17 -9.66
CA ILE A 114 3.65 -2.68 -8.32
C ILE A 114 2.54 -2.98 -7.32
N LEU A 115 1.28 -2.72 -7.70
CA LEU A 115 0.15 -3.02 -6.83
C LEU A 115 0.06 -4.51 -6.52
N ASP A 116 0.31 -5.39 -7.49
CA ASP A 116 0.30 -6.84 -7.27
C ASP A 116 1.43 -7.28 -6.33
N GLN A 117 2.62 -6.69 -6.44
CA GLN A 117 3.72 -6.94 -5.49
C GLN A 117 3.36 -6.48 -4.07
N VAL A 118 2.75 -5.30 -3.95
CA VAL A 118 2.30 -4.76 -2.67
C VAL A 118 1.19 -5.62 -2.07
N ALA A 119 0.19 -6.00 -2.87
CA ALA A 119 -0.90 -6.86 -2.47
C ALA A 119 -0.42 -8.24 -2.01
N ALA A 120 0.54 -8.84 -2.73
CA ALA A 120 1.18 -10.09 -2.33
C ALA A 120 1.92 -9.95 -0.99
N LYS A 121 2.65 -8.86 -0.79
CA LYS A 121 3.34 -8.58 0.49
C LYS A 121 2.34 -8.41 1.64
N VAL A 122 1.28 -7.62 1.45
CA VAL A 122 0.22 -7.43 2.46
C VAL A 122 -0.47 -8.76 2.77
N ALA A 123 -0.74 -9.59 1.75
CA ALA A 123 -1.32 -10.91 1.94
C ALA A 123 -0.41 -11.85 2.72
N ALA A 124 0.90 -11.86 2.43
CA ALA A 124 1.88 -12.67 3.13
C ALA A 124 2.00 -12.28 4.63
N ILE A 125 2.05 -10.97 4.94
CA ILE A 125 2.09 -10.47 6.32
C ILE A 125 0.83 -10.92 7.09
N THR A 126 -0.34 -10.85 6.44
CA THR A 126 -1.61 -11.29 7.02
C THR A 126 -1.59 -12.79 7.33
N GLN A 127 -1.03 -13.61 6.43
CA GLN A 127 -0.94 -15.06 6.63
C GLN A 127 0.02 -15.45 7.75
N GLN A 128 1.17 -14.78 7.89
CA GLN A 128 2.13 -15.07 8.97
C GLN A 128 1.54 -14.82 10.37
N ARG A 129 0.68 -13.80 10.52
CA ARG A 129 0.00 -13.53 11.80
C ARG A 129 -0.91 -14.68 12.24
N SER A 130 -1.58 -15.35 11.28
CA SER A 130 -2.46 -16.50 11.55
C SER A 130 -1.71 -17.80 11.89
N VAL A 131 -0.41 -17.87 11.62
CA VAL A 131 0.44 -19.04 11.95
C VAL A 131 1.03 -18.89 13.35
N SER A 132 1.46 -17.69 13.75
CA SER A 132 1.98 -17.43 15.10
C SER A 132 0.93 -17.63 16.20
N GLU A 133 -0.35 -17.40 15.92
CA GLU A 133 -1.43 -17.60 16.89
C GLU A 133 -1.80 -19.08 17.09
N ARG A 134 -1.52 -19.95 16.11
CA ARG A 134 -1.76 -21.40 16.22
C ARG A 134 -0.62 -22.16 16.90
N GLY A 135 0.60 -21.60 16.94
CA GLY A 135 1.74 -22.19 17.66
C GLY A 135 1.61 -22.08 19.18
N PHE A 136 1.01 -21.01 19.71
CA PHE A 136 0.94 -20.76 21.16
C PHE A 136 -0.12 -21.60 21.88
N ARG A 137 -1.12 -22.14 21.18
CA ARG A 137 -2.20 -22.94 21.79
C ARG A 137 -1.86 -24.43 21.97
N ARG A 138 -0.69 -24.90 21.54
CA ARG A 138 -0.26 -26.31 21.71
C ARG A 138 0.74 -26.54 22.85
N MET A 139 1.05 -25.53 23.65
CA MET A 139 2.03 -25.64 24.75
C MET A 139 1.42 -25.52 26.16
N LEU A 140 0.07 -25.45 26.24
CA LEU A 140 -0.70 -25.48 27.48
C LEU A 140 -1.68 -26.65 27.43
N MET A 141 -1.15 -27.87 27.38
CA MET A 141 -1.83 -29.10 27.78
C MET A 141 -0.81 -30.03 28.44
#